data_AF-A0A3N6NQT9-F1
#
_entry.id   AF-A0A3N6NQT9-F1
#
_cell.length_a   1.000
_cell.length_b   1.000
_cell.length_c   1.000
_cell.angle_alpha   90.00
_cell.angle_beta   90.00
_cell.angle_gamma   90.00
#
_symmetry.space_group_name_H-M   'P 1'
#
loop_
_entity.id
_entity.type
_entity.pdbx_description
1 polymer ?
#
loop_
_entity_poly.entity_id
_entity_poly.type
_entity_poly.pdbx_seq_one_letter_code
_entity_poly.pdbx_strand_id
1 'polypeptide(L)'
;MTSIESMVANHGRTIEKDGFLWGMTSNGGKHNQGVIFTLSTTDSNYRLVHHLDAENGGHPRNGLLYHQGQFWGTTSRGGRGNKGVIFKLQADGTGFQKIHDFGRSGGRRARERASFQ
;
A
#
# COMPACT_ATOMS: atom_id res chain seq x y z
N MET A 1 28.39 -8.31 -12.17
CA MET A 1 27.46 -7.71 -11.19
C MET A 1 26.70 -6.62 -11.91
N THR A 2 25.52 -6.96 -12.44
CA THR A 2 24.74 -6.05 -13.30
C THR A 2 24.01 -5.05 -12.42
N SER A 3 24.25 -3.78 -12.68
CA SER A 3 23.66 -2.62 -12.01
C SER A 3 22.13 -2.71 -12.05
N ILE A 4 21.47 -2.63 -10.89
CA ILE A 4 20.01 -2.53 -10.82
C ILE A 4 19.68 -1.11 -11.26
N GLU A 5 19.18 -0.99 -12.50
CA GLU A 5 18.64 0.26 -12.99
C GLU A 5 17.49 0.72 -12.09
N SER A 6 17.71 1.89 -11.53
CA SER A 6 16.76 2.68 -10.76
C SER A 6 15.51 2.93 -11.60
N MET A 7 14.44 2.14 -11.39
CA MET A 7 13.14 2.43 -11.98
C MET A 7 12.45 3.57 -11.22
N VAL A 8 12.72 4.80 -11.68
CA VAL A 8 11.97 5.99 -11.28
C VAL A 8 10.74 6.16 -12.16
N ALA A 9 9.65 5.45 -11.88
CA ALA A 9 8.36 5.77 -12.52
C ALA A 9 7.67 6.91 -11.78
N ASN A 10 7.99 8.17 -12.06
CA ASN A 10 7.23 9.31 -11.50
C ASN A 10 5.82 9.39 -12.13
N HIS A 11 4.83 9.66 -11.27
CA HIS A 11 3.40 9.96 -11.52
C HIS A 11 2.48 8.72 -11.77
N GLY A 12 1.57 8.44 -10.84
CA GLY A 12 0.59 7.32 -10.93
C GLY A 12 1.19 5.93 -10.71
N ARG A 13 2.24 5.88 -9.89
CA ARG A 13 3.35 4.91 -9.90
C ARG A 13 2.96 3.48 -9.55
N THR A 14 2.94 2.61 -10.56
CA THR A 14 3.14 1.17 -10.35
C THR A 14 4.60 0.89 -9.97
N ILE A 15 4.84 -0.19 -9.24
CA ILE A 15 6.19 -0.71 -8.96
C ILE A 15 6.36 -2.01 -9.72
N GLU A 16 7.46 -2.16 -10.46
CA GLU A 16 7.84 -3.45 -11.01
C GLU A 16 8.57 -4.29 -9.96
N LYS A 17 8.13 -5.53 -9.75
CA LYS A 17 8.79 -6.54 -8.90
C LYS A 17 8.54 -7.93 -9.46
N ASP A 18 9.62 -8.69 -9.68
CA ASP A 18 9.59 -10.10 -10.13
C ASP A 18 8.74 -10.34 -11.39
N GLY A 19 8.77 -9.42 -12.36
CA GLY A 19 7.99 -9.52 -13.60
C GLY A 19 6.52 -9.09 -13.46
N PHE A 20 6.15 -8.46 -12.35
CA PHE A 20 4.81 -7.92 -12.14
C PHE A 20 4.85 -6.43 -11.82
N LEU A 21 3.99 -5.66 -12.49
CA LEU A 21 3.62 -4.31 -12.09
C LEU A 21 2.60 -4.38 -10.96
N TRP A 22 2.99 -3.90 -9.79
CA TRP A 22 2.13 -3.72 -8.63
C TRP A 22 1.54 -2.33 -8.64
N GLY A 23 0.23 -2.22 -8.50
CA GLY A 23 -0.47 -0.94 -8.62
C GLY A 23 -1.68 -0.83 -7.70
N MET A 24 -2.19 0.39 -7.63
CA MET A 24 -3.45 0.70 -6.97
C MET A 24 -4.34 1.53 -7.86
N THR A 25 -5.65 1.32 -7.77
CA THR A 25 -6.65 2.19 -8.40
C THR A 25 -7.36 3.02 -7.34
N SER A 26 -7.60 4.31 -7.61
CA SER A 26 -8.35 5.19 -6.70
C SER A 26 -9.84 4.85 -6.63
N ASN A 27 -10.34 4.10 -7.61
CA ASN A 27 -11.73 3.74 -7.84
C ASN A 27 -11.81 2.28 -8.35
N GLY A 28 -13.00 1.68 -8.28
CA GLY A 28 -13.22 0.26 -8.53
C GLY A 28 -13.20 -0.58 -7.25
N GLY A 29 -13.32 -1.90 -7.41
CA GLY A 29 -13.41 -2.81 -6.27
C GLY A 29 -14.69 -2.65 -5.44
N LYS A 30 -14.67 -3.22 -4.23
CA LYS A 30 -15.82 -3.18 -3.32
C LYS A 30 -16.14 -1.73 -2.92
N HIS A 31 -17.39 -1.32 -3.09
CA HIS A 31 -17.88 0.03 -2.77
C HIS A 31 -17.07 1.18 -3.42
N ASN A 32 -16.43 0.94 -4.56
CA ASN A 32 -15.63 1.94 -5.30
C ASN A 32 -14.44 2.53 -4.52
N GLN A 33 -13.91 1.78 -3.53
CA GLN A 33 -12.83 2.23 -2.65
C GLN A 33 -11.43 2.02 -3.26
N GLY A 34 -11.32 1.40 -4.43
CA GLY A 34 -10.06 1.06 -5.06
C GLY A 34 -9.63 -0.39 -4.79
N VAL A 35 -8.58 -0.80 -5.49
CA VAL A 35 -7.96 -2.13 -5.32
C VAL A 35 -6.45 -2.04 -5.35
N ILE A 36 -5.79 -3.05 -4.80
CA ILE A 36 -4.39 -3.39 -5.06
C ILE A 36 -4.39 -4.50 -6.11
N PHE A 37 -3.56 -4.37 -7.14
CA PHE A 37 -3.48 -5.34 -8.23
C PHE A 37 -2.04 -5.63 -8.65
N THR A 38 -1.87 -6.74 -9.35
CA THR A 38 -0.68 -7.06 -10.12
C THR A 38 -1.02 -7.20 -11.60
N LEU A 39 -0.10 -6.77 -12.46
CA LEU A 39 -0.16 -6.98 -13.91
C LEU A 39 1.18 -7.58 -14.35
N SER A 40 1.15 -8.77 -14.94
CA SER A 40 2.34 -9.40 -15.49
C SER A 40 2.91 -8.59 -16.66
N THR A 41 4.22 -8.37 -16.66
CA THR A 41 4.91 -7.63 -17.74
C THR A 41 5.20 -8.47 -18.97
N THR A 42 4.98 -9.79 -18.89
CA THR A 42 5.27 -10.72 -20.00
C THR A 42 4.01 -11.08 -20.79
N ASP A 43 2.90 -11.35 -20.11
CA ASP A 43 1.66 -11.84 -20.72
C ASP A 43 0.44 -10.95 -20.43
N SER A 44 0.65 -9.80 -19.77
CA SER A 44 -0.43 -8.86 -19.40
C SER A 44 -1.53 -9.46 -18.52
N ASN A 45 -1.25 -10.57 -17.81
CA ASN A 45 -2.19 -11.15 -16.87
C ASN A 45 -2.44 -10.21 -15.69
N TYR A 46 -3.69 -9.74 -15.56
CA TYR A 46 -4.14 -8.94 -14.43
C TYR A 46 -4.65 -9.85 -13.30
N ARG A 47 -4.22 -9.56 -12.07
CA ARG A 47 -4.73 -10.21 -10.87
C ARG A 47 -5.09 -9.17 -9.82
N LEU A 48 -6.32 -9.28 -9.32
CA LEU A 48 -6.77 -8.56 -8.14
C LEU A 48 -6.13 -9.18 -6.88
N VAL A 49 -5.43 -8.36 -6.10
CA VAL A 49 -4.75 -8.81 -4.87
C VAL A 49 -5.58 -8.49 -3.64
N HIS A 50 -6.10 -7.27 -3.56
CA HIS A 50 -6.85 -6.83 -2.38
C HIS A 50 -7.90 -5.78 -2.74
N HIS A 51 -9.09 -5.90 -2.17
CA HIS A 51 -10.07 -4.83 -2.18
C HIS A 51 -9.80 -3.88 -1.03
N LEU A 52 -9.65 -2.59 -1.33
CA LEU A 52 -9.59 -1.55 -0.31
C LEU A 52 -11.00 -1.27 0.22
N ASP A 53 -11.09 -0.66 1.41
CA ASP A 53 -12.36 -0.47 2.10
C ASP A 53 -12.38 0.82 2.96
N ALA A 54 -13.59 1.23 3.37
CA ALA A 54 -13.79 2.48 4.10
C ALA A 54 -13.29 2.44 5.56
N GLU A 55 -12.97 1.27 6.11
CA GLU A 55 -12.52 1.11 7.50
C GLU A 55 -10.98 1.06 7.61
N ASN A 56 -10.35 0.36 6.67
CA ASN A 56 -8.94 0.04 6.66
C ASN A 56 -8.15 0.78 5.60
N GLY A 57 -8.80 1.61 4.79
CA GLY A 57 -8.17 2.51 3.84
C GLY A 57 -8.77 2.38 2.46
N GLY A 58 -9.25 3.50 1.91
CA GLY A 58 -9.88 3.58 0.58
C GLY A 58 -9.48 4.84 -0.17
N HIS A 59 -9.69 4.84 -1.48
CA HIS A 59 -9.25 5.88 -2.41
C HIS A 59 -7.75 6.19 -2.27
N PRO A 60 -6.88 5.23 -2.65
CA PRO A 60 -5.44 5.47 -2.70
C PRO A 60 -5.13 6.59 -3.67
N ARG A 61 -4.20 7.48 -3.29
CA ARG A 61 -3.82 8.67 -4.10
C ARG A 61 -2.43 8.57 -4.72
N ASN A 62 -1.56 7.74 -4.16
CA ASN A 62 -0.16 7.62 -4.56
C ASN A 62 0.15 6.17 -4.93
N GLY A 63 1.35 5.93 -5.49
CA GLY A 63 1.84 4.58 -5.74
C GLY A 63 2.16 3.80 -4.45
N LEU A 64 2.46 2.52 -4.61
CA LEU A 64 3.05 1.73 -3.54
C LEU A 64 4.53 2.10 -3.36
N LEU A 65 5.09 1.75 -2.20
CA LEU A 65 6.53 1.73 -1.91
C LEU A 65 6.92 0.30 -1.56
N TYR A 66 7.98 -0.24 -2.16
CA TYR A 66 8.50 -1.56 -1.81
C TYR A 66 9.70 -1.43 -0.84
N HIS A 67 9.68 -2.20 0.24
CA HIS A 67 10.78 -2.27 1.20
C HIS A 67 10.82 -3.64 1.88
N GLN A 68 11.94 -4.36 1.75
CA GLN A 68 12.23 -5.62 2.46
C GLN A 68 11.09 -6.65 2.41
N GLY A 69 10.56 -6.94 1.22
CA GLY A 69 9.49 -7.94 1.05
C GLY A 69 8.08 -7.42 1.35
N GLN A 70 7.92 -6.13 1.66
CA GLN A 70 6.63 -5.51 1.95
C GLN A 70 6.35 -4.33 1.03
N PHE A 71 5.10 -4.22 0.61
CA PHE A 71 4.56 -3.00 0.02
C PHE A 71 3.93 -2.13 1.08
N TRP A 72 4.17 -0.83 0.98
CA TRP A 72 3.62 0.21 1.82
C TRP A 72 2.82 1.17 0.97
N GLY A 73 1.74 1.69 1.52
CA GLY A 73 0.89 2.63 0.80
C GLY A 73 0.11 3.53 1.73
N THR A 74 -0.47 4.57 1.13
CA THR A 74 -1.32 5.54 1.81
C THR A 74 -2.64 5.68 1.10
N THR A 75 -3.71 5.77 1.86
CA THR A 75 -5.04 6.07 1.33
C THR A 75 -5.49 7.46 1.76
N SER A 76 -6.32 8.10 0.95
CA SER A 76 -6.85 9.44 1.27
C SER A 76 -8.16 9.40 2.06
N ARG A 77 -8.81 8.24 2.07
CA ARG A 77 -10.03 7.95 2.82
C ARG A 77 -9.86 6.66 3.62
N GLY A 78 -10.85 6.42 4.45
CA GLY A 78 -10.88 5.35 5.44
C GLY A 78 -10.14 5.69 6.72
N GLY A 79 -10.12 4.73 7.64
CA GLY A 79 -9.60 4.94 8.97
C GLY A 79 -10.41 5.92 9.80
N ARG A 80 -9.86 6.29 10.96
CA ARG A 80 -10.56 7.17 11.91
C ARG A 80 -10.84 8.54 11.31
N GLY A 81 -12.12 8.92 11.32
CA GLY A 81 -12.58 10.21 10.80
C GLY A 81 -12.43 10.35 9.29
N ASN A 82 -12.24 9.23 8.57
CA ASN A 82 -12.10 9.20 7.12
C ASN A 82 -10.92 10.04 6.59
N LYS A 83 -9.86 10.18 7.39
CA LYS A 83 -8.68 11.01 7.08
C LYS A 83 -7.57 10.25 6.35
N GLY A 84 -7.80 8.98 6.03
CA GLY A 84 -6.81 8.13 5.38
C GLY A 84 -5.94 7.36 6.36
N VAL A 85 -5.22 6.39 5.83
CA VAL A 85 -4.35 5.51 6.60
C VAL A 85 -2.99 5.31 5.93
N ILE A 86 -2.03 4.81 6.71
CA ILE A 86 -0.86 4.08 6.23
C ILE A 86 -1.15 2.60 6.39
N PHE A 87 -0.88 1.82 5.35
CA PHE A 87 -1.00 0.36 5.40
C PHE A 87 0.28 -0.30 4.86
N LYS A 88 0.40 -1.60 5.11
CA LYS A 88 1.38 -2.48 4.46
C LYS A 88 0.74 -3.77 3.97
N LEU A 89 1.43 -4.45 3.07
CA LEU A 89 1.05 -5.72 2.44
C LEU A 89 2.33 -6.55 2.18
N GLN A 90 2.28 -7.86 2.34
CA GLN A 90 3.39 -8.72 1.94
C GLN A 90 3.50 -8.79 0.41
N ALA A 91 4.72 -8.94 -0.12
CA ALA A 91 4.96 -8.96 -1.56
C ALA A 91 4.46 -10.22 -2.28
N ASP A 92 3.99 -11.24 -1.54
CA ASP A 92 3.23 -12.37 -2.08
C ASP A 92 1.73 -12.03 -2.28
N GLY A 93 1.30 -10.84 -1.84
CA GLY A 93 -0.08 -10.36 -1.89
C GLY A 93 -0.91 -10.69 -0.65
N THR A 94 -0.30 -11.24 0.40
CA THR A 94 -0.97 -11.58 1.66
C THR A 94 -0.75 -10.53 2.75
N GLY A 95 -1.40 -10.69 3.89
CA GLY A 95 -1.07 -9.94 5.11
C GLY A 95 -1.31 -8.42 5.01
N PHE A 96 -2.38 -7.99 4.33
CA PHE A 96 -2.78 -6.59 4.34
C PHE A 96 -3.03 -6.13 5.78
N GLN A 97 -2.40 -5.02 6.17
CA GLN A 97 -2.50 -4.50 7.53
C GLN A 97 -2.53 -2.97 7.54
N LYS A 98 -3.55 -2.39 8.17
CA LYS A 98 -3.55 -0.98 8.56
C LYS A 98 -2.54 -0.75 9.69
N ILE A 99 -1.62 0.20 9.49
CA ILE A 99 -0.54 0.53 10.43
C ILE A 99 -0.84 1.81 11.20
N HIS A 100 -1.48 2.79 10.56
CA HIS A 100 -1.75 4.08 11.19
C HIS A 100 -2.94 4.81 10.57
N ASP A 101 -3.74 5.49 11.39
CA ASP A 101 -4.77 6.44 10.94
C ASP A 101 -4.22 7.88 10.99
N PHE A 102 -4.27 8.64 9.88
CA PHE A 102 -3.79 10.03 9.87
C PHE A 102 -4.58 10.99 10.78
N GLY A 103 -5.75 10.57 11.26
CA GLY A 103 -6.65 11.37 12.11
C GLY A 103 -6.36 11.37 13.61
N ARG A 104 -5.27 10.75 14.06
CA ARG A 104 -4.90 10.74 15.48
C ARG A 104 -4.42 12.14 15.91
N SER A 105 -5.28 12.91 16.58
CA SER A 105 -4.81 13.98 17.47
C SER A 105 -4.09 13.30 18.65
N GLY A 106 -2.77 13.19 18.55
CA GLY A 106 -2.02 12.32 19.45
C GLY A 106 -0.58 12.71 19.65
N GLY A 107 -0.33 14.00 19.90
CA GLY A 107 0.70 14.39 20.84
C GLY A 107 0.36 13.86 22.24
N ARG A 108 0.56 12.56 22.45
CA ARG A 108 0.73 11.94 23.76
C ARG A 108 1.73 10.83 23.60
N ARG A 109 2.93 11.11 24.12
CA ARG A 109 4.00 10.16 24.43
C ARG A 109 3.38 8.89 25.02
N ALA A 110 3.35 7.81 24.25
CA ALA A 110 3.31 6.47 24.81
C ALA A 110 4.78 6.05 24.92
N ARG A 111 5.20 5.98 26.17
CA ARG A 111 6.57 5.91 26.66
C ARG A 111 7.41 4.82 26.01
N GLU A 112 8.69 5.13 25.82
CA GLU A 112 9.77 4.14 25.83
C GLU A 112 9.53 3.12 26.94
N ARG A 113 9.45 1.85 26.57
CA ARG A 113 10.02 0.75 27.35
C ARG A 113 10.49 -0.32 26.38
N ALA A 114 11.72 -0.16 25.90
CA ALA A 114 12.56 -1.34 25.70
C ALA A 114 12.85 -1.86 27.11
N SER A 115 12.06 -2.83 27.57
CA SER A 115 12.41 -3.62 28.75
C SER A 115 13.30 -4.75 28.24
N PHE A 116 14.61 -4.56 28.32
CA PHE A 116 15.52 -5.70 28.46
C PHE A 116 15.58 -6.01 29.96
N GLN A 117 15.04 -7.16 30.34
CA GLN A 117 15.53 -7.97 31.45
C GLN A 117 15.99 -9.29 30.86
#